data_AF-A0A1V5VJA3-F1
#
_entry.id   AF-A0A1V5VJA3-F1
#
_cell.length_a   1.000
_cell.length_b   1.000
_cell.length_c   1.000
_cell.angle_alpha   90.00
_cell.angle_beta   90.00
_cell.angle_gamma   90.00
#
_symmetry.space_group_name_H-M   'P 1'
#
loop_
_entity.id
_entity.type
_entity.pdbx_description
1 polymer ?
#
loop_
_entity_poly.entity_id
_entity_poly.type
_entity_poly.pdbx_seq_one_letter_code
_entity_poly.pdbx_strand_id
1 'polypeptide(L)'
;MTAFIMAAQLILGLSILVLVHEFGHFITARIFGIRVNKFYIFFNPKVSLIKCKKIDGKLHWKFFSKNLPDMELVVDEAGKPVLDAKGKKQYKPIDVSTLNDSDWRKHPEHTEYGMGWLPLGGYCQIAGMIDETQSIDNLASEPQPWEFRSKPAWQRLIVVSGGVIINLIVGVLLFALILGAYEKQYLPNQAVVDGIYAYEPARTLGFQSGDKIVNIDGKPVERFQDASSAKIFFGAIVTVEREGKLMDIVIAENAYNLLLC
;
A
#
# COMPACT_ATOMS: atom_id res chain seq x y z
N MET A 1 6.96 25.06 1.99
CA MET A 1 7.79 23.94 1.46
C MET A 1 7.32 22.59 1.98
N THR A 2 7.04 22.43 3.28
CA THR A 2 6.59 21.16 3.90
C THR A 2 5.27 20.62 3.36
N ALA A 3 4.24 21.47 3.19
CA ALA A 3 2.92 21.01 2.71
C ALA A 3 2.98 20.40 1.30
N PHE A 4 3.79 20.96 0.40
CA PHE A 4 3.96 20.43 -0.96
C PHE A 4 4.65 19.06 -0.94
N ILE A 5 5.67 18.90 -0.11
CA ILE A 5 6.38 17.63 0.06
C ILE A 5 5.43 16.56 0.63
N MET A 6 4.64 16.90 1.66
CA MET A 6 3.65 15.99 2.23
C MET A 6 2.57 15.58 1.21
N ALA A 7 2.07 16.52 0.43
CA ALA A 7 1.09 16.24 -0.62
C ALA A 7 1.69 15.33 -1.71
N ALA A 8 2.94 15.60 -2.14
CA ALA A 8 3.63 14.78 -3.12
C ALA A 8 3.88 13.36 -2.59
N GLN A 9 4.30 13.22 -1.33
CA GLN A 9 4.47 11.92 -0.66
C GLN A 9 3.16 11.14 -0.58
N LEU A 10 2.04 11.80 -0.25
CA LEU A 10 0.73 11.17 -0.20
C LEU A 10 0.30 10.67 -1.59
N ILE A 11 0.42 11.51 -2.62
CA ILE A 11 0.08 11.13 -4.00
C ILE A 11 0.95 9.97 -4.47
N LEU A 12 2.26 10.01 -4.19
CA LEU A 12 3.19 8.95 -4.54
C LEU A 12 2.84 7.64 -3.82
N GLY A 13 2.57 7.69 -2.51
CA GLY A 13 2.19 6.53 -1.70
C GLY A 13 0.89 5.89 -2.19
N LEU A 14 -0.14 6.70 -2.44
CA LEU A 14 -1.41 6.24 -3.00
C LEU A 14 -1.22 5.63 -4.40
N SER A 15 -0.38 6.25 -5.23
CA SER A 15 -0.08 5.75 -6.58
C SER A 15 0.57 4.37 -6.55
N ILE A 16 1.55 4.16 -5.67
CA ILE A 16 2.22 2.87 -5.51
C ILE A 16 1.25 1.82 -4.96
N LEU A 17 0.44 2.17 -3.96
CA LEU A 17 -0.55 1.28 -3.38
C LEU A 17 -1.55 0.78 -4.42
N VAL A 18 -2.09 1.69 -5.24
CA VAL A 18 -3.05 1.34 -6.29
C VAL A 18 -2.38 0.51 -7.39
N LEU A 19 -1.16 0.85 -7.81
CA LEU A 19 -0.42 0.06 -8.79
C LEU A 19 -0.26 -1.39 -8.33
N VAL A 20 0.19 -1.58 -7.09
CA VAL A 20 0.38 -2.90 -6.48
C VAL A 20 -0.97 -3.64 -6.35
N HIS A 21 -2.04 -2.92 -6.01
CA HIS A 21 -3.39 -3.47 -5.91
C HIS A 21 -3.91 -4.01 -7.24
N GLU A 22 -3.91 -3.17 -8.29
CA GLU A 22 -4.36 -3.56 -9.62
C GLU A 22 -3.50 -4.70 -10.18
N PHE A 23 -2.19 -4.65 -9.90
CA PHE A 23 -1.27 -5.72 -10.28
C PHE A 23 -1.59 -7.06 -9.61
N GLY A 24 -2.12 -7.04 -8.38
CA GLY A 24 -2.59 -8.25 -7.71
C GLY A 24 -3.77 -8.91 -8.42
N HIS A 25 -4.76 -8.12 -8.87
CA HIS A 25 -5.84 -8.64 -9.72
C HIS A 25 -5.30 -9.18 -11.05
N PHE A 26 -4.35 -8.48 -11.66
CA PHE A 26 -3.73 -8.90 -12.93
C PHE A 26 -3.00 -10.24 -12.80
N ILE A 27 -2.15 -10.41 -11.79
CA ILE A 27 -1.41 -11.66 -11.56
C ILE A 27 -2.38 -12.80 -11.31
N THR A 28 -3.31 -12.61 -10.39
CA THR A 28 -4.24 -13.69 -10.01
C THR A 28 -5.11 -14.10 -11.20
N ALA A 29 -5.62 -13.15 -12.00
CA ALA A 29 -6.33 -13.47 -13.23
C ALA A 29 -5.47 -14.29 -14.20
N ARG A 30 -4.20 -13.90 -14.41
CA ARG A 30 -3.27 -14.61 -15.29
C ARG A 30 -2.94 -16.02 -14.80
N ILE A 31 -2.80 -16.22 -13.49
CA ILE A 31 -2.54 -17.56 -12.89
C ILE A 31 -3.69 -18.53 -13.18
N PHE A 32 -4.95 -18.07 -13.15
CA PHE A 32 -6.11 -18.91 -13.47
C PHE A 32 -6.46 -18.97 -14.97
N GLY A 33 -5.61 -18.41 -15.82
CA GLY A 33 -5.82 -18.37 -17.28
C GLY A 33 -7.01 -17.50 -17.70
N ILE A 34 -7.37 -16.51 -16.88
CA ILE A 34 -8.39 -15.52 -17.22
C ILE A 34 -7.72 -14.39 -18.01
N ARG A 35 -8.35 -13.97 -19.11
CA ARG A 35 -7.85 -12.85 -19.91
C ARG A 35 -8.13 -11.53 -19.22
N VAL A 36 -7.15 -10.63 -19.27
CA VAL A 36 -7.29 -9.23 -18.86
C VAL A 36 -7.30 -8.40 -20.14
N ASN A 37 -8.40 -7.71 -20.39
CA ASN A 37 -8.60 -6.90 -21.59
C ASN A 37 -7.81 -5.60 -21.49
N LYS A 38 -7.89 -4.93 -20.34
CA LYS A 38 -7.21 -3.66 -20.08
C LYS A 38 -6.56 -3.64 -18.71
N PHE A 39 -5.37 -3.08 -18.63
CA PHE A 39 -4.66 -2.83 -17.39
C PHE A 39 -4.21 -1.37 -17.39
N TYR A 40 -4.88 -0.54 -16.59
CA TYR A 40 -4.62 0.89 -16.52
C TYR A 40 -4.11 1.29 -15.14
N ILE A 41 -2.96 1.95 -15.13
CA ILE A 41 -2.44 2.67 -13.99
C ILE A 41 -2.97 4.09 -14.11
N PHE A 42 -3.67 4.62 -13.10
CA PHE A 42 -4.31 5.95 -13.14
C PHE A 42 -5.55 6.06 -14.03
N PHE A 43 -6.49 6.90 -13.60
CA PHE A 43 -7.73 7.14 -14.32
C PHE A 43 -7.51 7.97 -15.58
N ASN A 44 -8.22 7.61 -16.66
CA ASN A 44 -8.12 8.22 -17.98
C ASN A 44 -9.49 8.67 -18.54
N PRO A 45 -10.18 9.65 -17.91
CA PRO A 45 -11.55 10.02 -18.26
C PRO A 45 -11.74 10.56 -19.68
N LYS A 46 -10.70 11.08 -20.34
CA LYS A 46 -10.77 11.65 -21.71
C LYS A 46 -9.54 11.36 -22.56
N VAL A 47 -8.36 11.43 -21.95
CA VAL A 47 -7.08 11.23 -22.61
C VAL A 47 -6.26 10.24 -21.78
N SER A 48 -5.56 9.35 -22.47
CA SER A 48 -4.56 8.47 -21.87
C SER A 48 -3.18 9.01 -22.21
N LEU A 49 -2.29 9.12 -21.23
CA LEU A 49 -0.93 9.63 -21.43
C LEU A 49 -0.13 8.67 -22.32
N ILE A 50 -0.18 7.39 -21.95
CA ILE A 50 0.52 6.33 -22.65
C ILE A 50 -0.45 5.16 -22.78
N LYS A 51 -0.50 4.57 -23.97
CA LYS A 51 -1.11 3.27 -24.19
C LYS A 51 -0.07 2.38 -24.88
N CYS A 52 0.07 1.15 -24.40
CA CYS A 52 0.90 0.15 -25.05
C CYS A 52 0.14 -1.16 -25.20
N LYS A 53 0.29 -1.78 -26.38
CA LYS A 53 -0.31 -3.07 -26.69
C LYS A 53 0.70 -3.92 -27.44
N LYS A 54 0.80 -5.18 -27.06
CA LYS A 54 1.65 -6.14 -27.75
C LYS A 54 0.82 -6.82 -28.84
N ILE A 55 1.17 -6.60 -30.11
CA ILE A 55 0.50 -7.18 -31.29
C ILE A 55 1.58 -7.88 -32.11
N ASP A 56 1.39 -9.15 -32.47
CA ASP A 56 2.33 -9.94 -33.29
C ASP A 56 3.80 -9.87 -32.82
N GLY A 57 4.00 -9.88 -31.50
CA GLY A 57 5.34 -9.83 -30.89
C GLY A 57 5.98 -8.44 -30.82
N LYS A 58 5.38 -7.40 -31.42
CA LYS A 58 5.85 -6.01 -31.38
C LYS A 58 5.05 -5.19 -30.37
N LEU A 59 5.74 -4.32 -29.62
CA LEU A 59 5.08 -3.35 -28.73
C LEU A 59 4.72 -2.10 -29.54
N HIS A 60 3.42 -1.84 -29.64
CA HIS A 60 2.90 -0.62 -30.24
C HIS A 60 2.58 0.39 -29.14
N TRP A 61 3.12 1.60 -29.27
CA TRP A 61 2.95 2.70 -28.33
C TRP A 61 2.13 3.82 -28.97
N LYS A 62 1.19 4.38 -28.20
CA LYS A 62 0.43 5.59 -28.55
C LYS A 62 0.55 6.52 -27.36
N PHE A 63 1.02 7.73 -27.63
CA PHE A 63 1.14 8.79 -26.64
C PHE A 63 -0.04 9.76 -26.81
N PHE A 64 -0.61 10.24 -25.70
CA PHE A 64 -1.68 11.25 -25.68
C PHE A 64 -2.90 10.95 -26.57
N SER A 65 -3.38 9.70 -26.55
CA SER A 65 -4.52 9.31 -27.37
C SER A 65 -5.85 9.58 -26.65
N LYS A 66 -6.85 10.07 -27.38
CA LYS A 66 -8.23 10.17 -26.89
C LYS A 66 -8.75 8.77 -26.55
N ASN A 67 -9.50 8.68 -25.46
CA ASN A 67 -10.11 7.42 -25.08
C ASN A 67 -11.29 7.14 -26.01
N LEU A 68 -11.16 6.16 -26.90
CA LEU A 68 -12.23 5.72 -27.78
C LEU A 68 -13.14 4.77 -27.00
N PRO A 69 -14.47 4.91 -27.08
CA PRO A 69 -15.38 3.96 -26.46
C PRO A 69 -15.28 2.61 -27.17
N ASP A 70 -15.20 1.51 -26.43
CA ASP A 70 -15.23 0.15 -27.00
C ASP A 70 -16.65 -0.37 -27.23
N MET A 71 -17.64 0.40 -26.78
CA MET A 71 -19.05 0.06 -26.81
C MET A 71 -19.79 1.09 -27.65
N GLU A 72 -20.66 0.62 -28.54
CA GLU A 72 -21.57 1.44 -29.32
C GLU A 72 -22.97 1.41 -28.70
N LEU A 73 -23.65 2.55 -28.71
CA LEU A 73 -25.04 2.63 -28.30
C LEU A 73 -25.89 1.82 -29.28
N VAL A 74 -26.68 0.87 -28.79
CA VAL A 74 -27.66 0.20 -29.63
C VAL A 74 -28.70 1.25 -30.01
N VAL A 75 -28.80 1.55 -31.29
CA VAL A 75 -29.80 2.46 -31.85
C VAL A 75 -30.81 1.64 -32.66
N ASP A 76 -32.10 1.93 -32.48
CA ASP A 76 -33.16 1.39 -33.33
C ASP A 76 -32.98 1.86 -34.78
N GLU A 77 -33.69 1.28 -35.74
CA GLU A 77 -33.69 1.66 -37.17
C GLU A 77 -33.95 3.17 -37.42
N ALA A 78 -34.50 3.88 -36.43
CA ALA A 78 -34.73 5.33 -36.44
C ALA A 78 -33.64 6.18 -35.75
N GLY A 79 -32.51 5.59 -35.36
CA GLY A 79 -31.39 6.30 -34.71
C GLY A 79 -31.62 6.71 -33.26
N LYS A 80 -32.63 6.13 -32.59
CA LYS A 80 -32.93 6.38 -31.16
C LYS A 80 -32.31 5.30 -30.28
N PRO A 81 -31.75 5.65 -29.10
CA PRO A 81 -31.10 4.67 -28.24
C PRO A 81 -32.11 3.64 -27.73
N VAL A 82 -31.84 2.37 -27.96
CA VAL A 82 -32.63 1.25 -27.43
C VAL A 82 -32.52 1.28 -25.90
N LEU A 83 -33.67 1.35 -25.25
CA LEU A 83 -33.77 1.36 -23.80
C LEU A 83 -34.11 -0.05 -23.32
N ASP A 84 -33.36 -0.54 -22.33
CA ASP A 84 -33.69 -1.75 -21.59
C ASP A 84 -35.08 -1.65 -20.94
N ALA A 85 -35.65 -2.78 -20.51
CA ALA A 85 -36.89 -2.85 -19.72
C ALA A 85 -36.90 -1.99 -18.43
N LYS A 86 -35.73 -1.46 -18.03
CA LYS A 86 -35.52 -0.54 -16.89
C LYS A 86 -35.24 0.92 -17.30
N GLY A 87 -35.40 1.28 -18.57
CA GLY A 87 -35.18 2.65 -19.08
C GLY A 87 -33.70 3.06 -19.20
N LYS A 88 -32.74 2.13 -19.17
CA LYS A 88 -31.30 2.40 -19.32
C LYS A 88 -30.87 2.18 -20.77
N LYS A 89 -29.99 3.05 -21.31
CA LYS A 89 -29.46 2.92 -22.68
C LYS A 89 -28.64 1.64 -22.82
N GLN A 90 -28.93 0.83 -23.84
CA GLN A 90 -28.18 -0.37 -24.16
C GLN A 90 -26.88 -0.05 -24.92
N TYR A 91 -25.81 -0.75 -24.57
CA TYR A 91 -24.50 -0.63 -25.22
C TYR A 91 -24.04 -2.03 -25.67
N LYS A 92 -23.66 -2.18 -26.94
CA LYS A 92 -23.06 -3.41 -27.47
C LYS A 92 -21.57 -3.20 -27.72
N PRO A 93 -20.71 -4.20 -27.49
CA PRO A 93 -19.31 -4.13 -27.89
C PRO A 93 -19.22 -3.93 -29.41
N ILE A 94 -18.38 -3.00 -29.85
CA ILE A 94 -18.18 -2.72 -31.27
C ILE A 94 -17.67 -4.00 -31.95
N ASP A 95 -18.26 -4.35 -33.10
CA ASP A 95 -17.80 -5.49 -33.88
C ASP A 95 -16.37 -5.23 -34.38
N VAL A 96 -15.42 -5.94 -33.80
CA VAL A 96 -13.98 -5.83 -34.08
C VAL A 96 -13.64 -6.10 -35.56
N SER A 97 -14.52 -6.76 -36.31
CA SER A 97 -14.33 -6.99 -37.75
C SER A 97 -14.54 -5.75 -38.61
N THR A 98 -15.33 -4.78 -38.12
CA THR A 98 -15.63 -3.52 -38.84
C THR A 98 -14.57 -2.44 -38.61
N LEU A 99 -13.64 -2.68 -37.69
CA LEU A 99 -12.60 -1.73 -37.32
C LEU A 99 -11.43 -1.75 -38.31
N ASN A 100 -10.88 -0.56 -38.57
CA ASN A 100 -9.71 -0.39 -39.42
C ASN A 100 -8.51 -1.18 -38.86
N ASP A 101 -7.65 -1.73 -39.73
CA ASP A 101 -6.48 -2.54 -39.37
C ASP A 101 -5.49 -1.81 -38.46
N SER A 102 -5.52 -0.48 -38.45
CA SER A 102 -4.69 0.37 -37.57
C SER A 102 -5.26 0.55 -36.14
N ASP A 103 -6.48 0.07 -35.89
CA ASP A 103 -7.14 0.15 -34.60
C ASP A 103 -6.77 -1.02 -33.69
N TRP A 104 -6.34 -0.68 -32.49
CA TRP A 104 -5.86 -1.64 -31.50
C TRP A 104 -6.97 -2.49 -30.91
N ARG A 105 -8.22 -2.03 -31.01
CA ARG A 105 -9.41 -2.77 -30.58
C ARG A 105 -9.62 -4.06 -31.38
N LYS A 106 -9.03 -4.18 -32.57
CA LYS A 106 -9.08 -5.39 -33.42
C LYS A 106 -8.45 -6.64 -32.79
N HIS A 107 -7.60 -6.47 -31.78
CA HIS A 107 -6.86 -7.55 -31.11
C HIS A 107 -7.33 -7.77 -29.65
N PRO A 108 -8.56 -8.22 -29.39
CA PRO A 108 -9.09 -8.39 -28.02
C PRO A 108 -8.35 -9.46 -27.19
N GLU A 109 -7.60 -10.35 -27.83
CA GLU A 109 -6.77 -11.38 -27.21
C GLU A 109 -5.57 -10.83 -26.43
N HIS A 110 -5.14 -9.60 -26.75
CA HIS A 110 -3.98 -8.96 -26.15
C HIS A 110 -4.39 -7.89 -25.13
N THR A 111 -3.74 -7.90 -23.97
CA THR A 111 -3.95 -6.90 -22.92
C THR A 111 -3.48 -5.52 -23.39
N GLU A 112 -4.37 -4.54 -23.31
CA GLU A 112 -4.03 -3.12 -23.45
C GLU A 112 -3.50 -2.60 -22.11
N TYR A 113 -2.25 -2.18 -22.09
CA TYR A 113 -1.66 -1.50 -20.95
C TYR A 113 -1.77 0.00 -21.16
N GLY A 114 -2.12 0.75 -20.11
CA GLY A 114 -2.25 2.19 -20.22
C GLY A 114 -1.91 2.93 -18.95
N MET A 115 -1.63 4.21 -19.12
CA MET A 115 -1.39 5.14 -18.03
C MET A 115 -2.29 6.36 -18.19
N GLY A 116 -3.18 6.55 -17.21
CA GLY A 116 -4.00 7.74 -17.07
C GLY A 116 -3.21 8.93 -16.53
N TRP A 117 -3.81 10.11 -16.55
CA TRP A 117 -3.20 11.33 -16.03
C TRP A 117 -3.65 11.66 -14.61
N LEU A 118 -4.73 11.02 -14.13
CA LEU A 118 -5.29 11.28 -12.80
C LEU A 118 -4.82 10.21 -11.81
N PRO A 119 -3.97 10.55 -10.82
CA PRO A 119 -3.34 9.58 -9.92
C PRO A 119 -4.29 8.95 -8.88
N LEU A 120 -5.58 9.25 -8.94
CA LEU A 120 -6.61 8.82 -7.99
C LEU A 120 -7.24 7.47 -8.36
N GLY A 121 -6.42 6.49 -8.72
CA GLY A 121 -6.90 5.12 -8.96
C GLY A 121 -6.22 4.41 -10.13
N GLY A 122 -6.93 3.42 -10.67
CA GLY A 122 -6.48 2.50 -11.70
C GLY A 122 -7.61 1.51 -11.96
N TYR A 123 -7.47 0.67 -12.98
CA TYR A 123 -8.41 -0.42 -13.18
C TYR A 123 -7.80 -1.58 -13.97
N CYS A 124 -8.13 -2.78 -13.54
CA CYS A 124 -7.87 -4.03 -14.24
C CYS A 124 -9.18 -4.59 -14.80
N GLN A 125 -9.40 -4.43 -16.11
CA GLN A 125 -10.60 -4.94 -16.77
C GLN A 125 -10.44 -6.43 -17.09
N ILE A 126 -11.07 -7.26 -16.28
CA ILE A 126 -11.06 -8.73 -16.40
C ILE A 126 -12.15 -9.17 -17.39
N ALA A 127 -11.80 -10.05 -18.34
CA ALA A 127 -12.73 -10.56 -19.34
C ALA A 127 -13.88 -11.37 -18.68
N GLY A 128 -15.13 -11.06 -19.04
CA GLY A 128 -16.32 -11.78 -18.55
C GLY A 128 -16.72 -11.46 -17.11
N MET A 129 -16.18 -10.40 -16.51
CA MET A 129 -16.70 -9.81 -15.27
C MET A 129 -17.78 -8.79 -15.65
N ILE A 130 -18.97 -8.93 -15.06
CA ILE A 130 -20.11 -8.02 -15.31
C ILE A 130 -19.74 -6.66 -14.71
N ASP A 131 -19.56 -5.67 -15.58
CA ASP A 131 -19.30 -4.28 -15.20
C ASP A 131 -20.58 -3.46 -15.35
N GLU A 132 -20.75 -2.38 -14.57
CA GLU A 132 -21.97 -1.56 -14.48
C GLU A 132 -22.41 -0.93 -15.83
N THR A 133 -21.52 -0.97 -16.82
CA THR A 133 -21.69 -0.49 -18.20
C THR A 133 -22.03 -1.59 -19.21
N GLN A 134 -21.91 -2.87 -18.84
CA GLN A 134 -22.21 -4.01 -19.71
C GLN A 134 -23.67 -4.44 -19.49
N SER A 135 -24.52 -4.28 -20.51
CA SER A 135 -25.91 -4.72 -20.47
C SER A 135 -26.01 -6.24 -20.32
N ILE A 136 -27.06 -6.69 -19.63
CA ILE A 136 -27.36 -8.10 -19.36
C ILE A 136 -27.45 -8.92 -20.67
N ASP A 137 -27.76 -8.29 -21.79
CA ASP A 137 -27.82 -8.93 -23.11
C ASP A 137 -26.46 -9.43 -23.63
N ASN A 138 -25.33 -8.90 -23.13
CA ASN A 138 -23.99 -9.45 -23.42
C ASN A 138 -23.75 -10.81 -22.73
N LEU A 139 -24.65 -11.27 -21.85
CA LEU A 139 -24.60 -12.61 -21.24
C LEU A 139 -25.20 -13.71 -22.12
N ALA A 140 -25.83 -13.39 -23.26
CA ALA A 140 -26.46 -14.39 -24.14
C ALA A 140 -25.44 -15.29 -24.85
N SER A 141 -24.18 -14.89 -24.94
CA SER A 141 -23.10 -15.71 -25.51
C SER A 141 -22.62 -16.76 -24.51
N GLU A 142 -22.29 -17.95 -25.00
CA GLU A 142 -21.76 -19.03 -24.15
C GLU A 142 -20.46 -18.60 -23.46
N PRO A 143 -20.28 -18.96 -22.17
CA PRO A 143 -19.11 -18.59 -21.39
C PRO A 143 -17.85 -19.18 -22.00
N GLN A 144 -16.94 -18.32 -22.44
CA GLN A 144 -15.68 -18.77 -23.03
C GLN A 144 -14.71 -19.25 -21.93
N PRO A 145 -13.85 -20.25 -22.18
CA PRO A 145 -12.95 -20.82 -21.15
C PRO A 145 -11.95 -19.84 -20.52
N TRP A 146 -11.69 -18.71 -21.17
CA TRP A 146 -10.80 -17.65 -20.71
C TRP A 146 -11.52 -16.49 -20.01
N GLU A 147 -12.85 -16.57 -19.89
CA GLU A 147 -13.66 -15.58 -19.19
C GLU A 147 -13.76 -15.93 -17.70
N PHE A 148 -13.83 -14.89 -16.88
CA PHE A 148 -14.02 -14.97 -15.44
C PHE A 148 -15.23 -15.85 -15.06
N ARG A 149 -16.36 -15.70 -15.77
CA ARG A 149 -17.61 -16.45 -15.52
C ARG A 149 -17.50 -17.96 -15.76
N SER A 150 -16.54 -18.42 -16.56
CA SER A 150 -16.32 -19.85 -16.83
C SER A 150 -15.58 -20.58 -15.70
N LYS A 151 -14.96 -19.83 -14.76
CA LYS A 151 -14.12 -20.38 -13.71
C LYS A 151 -14.91 -20.73 -12.45
N PRO A 152 -14.49 -21.77 -11.69
CA PRO A 152 -15.04 -22.09 -10.38
C PRO A 152 -15.11 -20.87 -9.45
N ALA A 153 -16.13 -20.83 -8.59
CA ALA A 153 -16.37 -19.69 -7.69
C ALA A 153 -15.17 -19.34 -6.79
N TRP A 154 -14.41 -20.34 -6.34
CA TRP A 154 -13.24 -20.12 -5.50
C TRP A 154 -12.08 -19.44 -6.26
N GLN A 155 -11.89 -19.73 -7.55
CA GLN A 155 -10.88 -19.05 -8.39
C GLN A 155 -11.28 -17.59 -8.59
N ARG A 156 -12.56 -17.36 -8.87
CA ARG A 156 -13.14 -16.01 -8.99
C ARG A 156 -12.93 -15.19 -7.71
N LEU A 157 -13.16 -15.80 -6.54
CA LEU A 157 -12.93 -15.16 -5.26
C LEU A 157 -11.47 -14.73 -5.10
N ILE A 158 -10.51 -15.62 -5.39
CA ILE A 158 -9.07 -15.27 -5.30
C ILE A 158 -8.71 -14.12 -6.24
N VAL A 159 -9.28 -14.08 -7.44
CA VAL A 159 -9.03 -12.99 -8.40
C VAL A 159 -9.59 -11.68 -7.89
N VAL A 160 -10.81 -11.67 -7.33
CA VAL A 160 -11.45 -10.48 -6.75
C VAL A 160 -10.76 -10.06 -5.44
N SER A 161 -10.16 -10.97 -4.69
CA SER A 161 -9.39 -10.64 -3.49
C SER A 161 -7.91 -10.37 -3.79
N GLY A 162 -7.44 -10.61 -5.02
CA GLY A 162 -6.03 -10.61 -5.39
C GLY A 162 -5.31 -9.30 -5.09
N GLY A 163 -5.96 -8.16 -5.37
CA GLY A 163 -5.41 -6.85 -5.05
C GLY A 163 -5.24 -6.61 -3.55
N VAL A 164 -6.20 -7.04 -2.73
CA VAL A 164 -6.12 -6.91 -1.26
C VAL A 164 -5.04 -7.82 -0.68
N ILE A 165 -4.96 -9.07 -1.16
CA ILE A 165 -3.97 -10.05 -0.72
C ILE A 165 -2.55 -9.55 -1.00
N ILE A 166 -2.29 -9.06 -2.23
CA ILE A 166 -0.97 -8.56 -2.60
C ILE A 166 -0.61 -7.29 -1.82
N ASN A 167 -1.56 -6.39 -1.57
CA ASN A 167 -1.33 -5.24 -0.70
C ASN A 167 -0.93 -5.66 0.72
N LEU A 168 -1.60 -6.66 1.29
CA LEU A 168 -1.26 -7.19 2.61
C LEU A 168 0.16 -7.78 2.63
N ILE A 169 0.51 -8.59 1.64
CA ILE A 169 1.85 -9.20 1.51
C ILE A 169 2.93 -8.13 1.40
N VAL A 170 2.72 -7.15 0.51
CA VAL A 170 3.66 -6.02 0.34
C VAL A 170 3.76 -5.20 1.62
N GLY A 171 2.64 -4.95 2.31
CA GLY A 171 2.64 -4.26 3.59
C GLY A 171 3.46 -4.97 4.67
N VAL A 172 3.28 -6.28 4.83
CA VAL A 172 4.06 -7.10 5.77
C VAL A 172 5.55 -7.07 5.42
N LEU A 173 5.88 -7.21 4.14
CA LEU A 173 7.26 -7.18 3.66
C LEU A 173 7.91 -5.81 3.90
N LEU A 174 7.22 -4.72 3.57
CA LEU A 174 7.71 -3.37 3.84
C LEU A 174 7.92 -3.14 5.34
N PHE A 175 6.99 -3.59 6.18
CA PHE A 175 7.11 -3.45 7.63
C PHE A 175 8.30 -4.25 8.18
N ALA A 176 8.49 -5.49 7.70
CA ALA A 176 9.64 -6.30 8.08
C ALA A 176 10.98 -5.67 7.64
N LEU A 177 11.04 -5.13 6.43
CA LEU A 177 12.23 -4.42 5.93
C LEU A 177 12.51 -3.15 6.73
N ILE A 178 11.47 -2.36 7.03
CA ILE A 178 11.61 -1.15 7.85
C ILE A 178 12.11 -1.53 9.23
N LEU A 179 11.51 -2.51 9.91
CA LEU A 179 11.97 -2.95 11.24
C LEU A 179 13.39 -3.53 11.23
N GLY A 180 13.76 -4.23 10.16
CA GLY A 180 15.12 -4.78 10.01
C GLY A 180 16.17 -3.71 9.75
N ALA A 181 15.82 -2.66 9.01
CA ALA A 181 16.72 -1.53 8.70
C ALA A 181 16.64 -0.40 9.74
N TYR A 182 15.61 -0.36 10.58
CA TYR A 182 15.49 0.62 11.65
C TYR A 182 16.51 0.31 12.73
N GLU A 183 17.68 0.94 12.63
CA GLU A 183 18.58 1.06 13.75
C GLU A 183 17.83 1.78 14.87
N LYS A 184 17.76 1.15 16.04
CA LYS A 184 17.11 1.74 17.20
C LYS A 184 17.93 2.98 17.58
N GLN A 185 17.45 4.17 17.20
CA GLN A 185 18.01 5.44 17.67
C GLN A 185 17.63 5.61 19.15
N TYR A 186 18.41 5.01 20.03
CA TYR A 186 18.38 5.32 21.46
C TYR A 186 19.59 6.15 21.80
N LEU A 187 19.44 7.07 22.74
CA LEU A 187 20.57 7.79 23.30
C LEU A 187 21.42 6.78 24.08
N PRO A 188 22.65 6.45 23.64
CA PRO A 188 23.50 5.56 24.38
C PRO A 188 23.88 6.23 25.69
N ASN A 189 23.88 5.47 26.77
CA ASN A 189 24.13 6.00 28.10
C ASN A 189 25.51 6.68 28.22
N GLN A 190 26.51 6.21 27.44
CA GLN A 190 27.83 6.80 27.34
C GLN A 190 27.84 8.22 26.72
N ALA A 191 26.83 8.59 25.93
CA ALA A 191 26.73 9.92 25.33
C ALA A 191 26.26 11.00 26.34
N VAL A 192 25.90 10.62 27.56
CA VAL A 192 25.49 11.55 28.62
C VAL A 192 26.72 12.09 29.32
N VAL A 193 27.31 13.13 28.73
CA VAL A 193 28.58 13.74 29.19
C VAL A 193 28.45 14.35 30.58
N ASP A 194 27.32 14.99 30.88
CA ASP A 194 27.09 15.78 32.09
C ASP A 194 26.38 15.01 33.23
N GLY A 195 26.09 13.73 33.03
CA GLY A 195 25.38 12.89 34.02
C GLY A 195 23.90 13.24 34.20
N ILE A 196 23.29 12.70 35.26
CA ILE A 196 21.89 12.97 35.61
C ILE A 196 21.75 14.26 36.41
N TYR A 197 20.59 14.91 36.31
CA TYR A 197 20.20 15.95 37.25
C TYR A 197 19.32 15.36 38.36
N ALA A 198 19.84 15.32 39.58
CA ALA A 198 19.11 14.77 40.73
C ALA A 198 18.12 15.81 41.30
N TYR A 199 16.82 15.56 41.08
CA TYR A 199 15.73 16.25 41.78
C TYR A 199 15.65 15.83 43.25
N GLU A 200 14.86 16.54 44.06
CA GLU A 200 14.75 16.30 45.51
C GLU A 200 14.53 14.82 45.89
N PRO A 201 13.60 14.06 45.25
CA PRO A 201 13.40 12.63 45.57
C PRO A 201 14.60 11.74 45.23
N ALA A 202 15.41 12.13 44.24
CA ALA A 202 16.63 11.40 43.90
C ALA A 202 17.75 11.74 44.89
N ARG A 203 17.81 12.97 45.38
CA ARG A 203 18.79 13.40 46.40
C ARG A 203 18.58 12.71 47.74
N THR A 204 17.34 12.46 48.13
CA THR A 204 17.03 11.69 49.36
C THR A 204 17.47 10.23 49.26
N LEU A 205 17.52 9.68 48.04
CA LEU A 205 18.06 8.35 47.74
C LEU A 205 19.59 8.33 47.62
N GLY A 206 20.27 9.47 47.68
CA GLY A 206 21.74 9.55 47.62
C GLY A 206 22.32 9.91 46.25
N PHE A 207 21.48 10.15 45.24
CA PHE A 207 21.93 10.65 43.94
C PHE A 207 22.34 12.13 44.02
N GLN A 208 23.33 12.50 43.24
CA GLN A 208 23.78 13.88 43.07
C GLN A 208 23.73 14.29 41.60
N SER A 209 23.55 15.59 41.36
CA SER A 209 23.63 16.13 40.01
C SER A 209 25.06 15.94 39.48
N GLY A 210 25.19 15.34 38.29
CA GLY A 210 26.47 14.95 37.70
C GLY A 210 26.79 13.46 37.79
N ASP A 211 25.98 12.67 38.52
CA ASP A 211 26.16 11.21 38.60
C ASP A 211 25.93 10.55 37.24
N LYS A 212 26.84 9.68 36.81
CA LYS A 212 26.67 8.88 35.59
C LYS A 212 26.26 7.47 35.97
N ILE A 213 25.03 7.07 35.68
CA ILE A 213 24.57 5.72 35.96
C ILE A 213 25.31 4.76 35.03
N VAL A 214 26.03 3.77 35.55
CA VAL A 214 26.79 2.80 34.75
C VAL A 214 26.11 1.44 34.74
N ASN A 215 25.69 0.96 35.92
CA ASN A 215 25.03 -0.33 36.09
C ASN A 215 23.75 -0.22 36.92
N ILE A 216 22.80 -1.10 36.64
CA ILE A 216 21.63 -1.37 37.49
C ILE A 216 21.60 -2.87 37.75
N ASP A 217 21.62 -3.28 39.03
CA ASP A 217 21.65 -4.68 39.48
C ASP A 217 22.77 -5.50 38.82
N GLY A 218 23.95 -4.88 38.66
CA GLY A 218 25.12 -5.50 38.03
C GLY A 218 25.04 -5.62 36.50
N LYS A 219 23.98 -5.13 35.85
CA LYS A 219 23.87 -5.10 34.39
C LYS A 219 24.24 -3.70 33.85
N PRO A 220 25.08 -3.61 32.80
CA PRO A 220 25.44 -2.35 32.19
C PRO A 220 24.22 -1.71 31.54
N VAL A 221 24.07 -0.40 31.76
CA VAL A 221 22.98 0.38 31.18
C VAL A 221 23.40 0.89 29.81
N GLU A 222 22.84 0.29 28.75
CA GLU A 222 23.13 0.69 27.36
C GLU A 222 22.32 1.93 26.93
N ARG A 223 21.08 2.06 27.44
CA ARG A 223 20.13 3.12 27.08
C ARG A 223 19.93 4.06 28.25
N PHE A 224 20.05 5.37 28.01
CA PHE A 224 19.78 6.36 29.06
C PHE A 224 18.35 6.28 29.63
N GLN A 225 17.36 5.90 28.81
CA GLN A 225 15.97 5.71 29.27
C GLN A 225 15.83 4.56 30.28
N ASP A 226 16.69 3.54 30.22
CA ASP A 226 16.67 2.46 31.19
C ASP A 226 17.22 2.94 32.53
N ALA A 227 18.14 3.92 32.50
CA ALA A 227 18.73 4.59 33.66
C ALA A 227 17.73 5.45 34.47
N SER A 228 16.65 5.90 33.85
CA SER A 228 15.59 6.69 34.49
C SER A 228 14.28 5.92 34.61
N SER A 229 14.31 4.60 34.38
CA SER A 229 13.10 3.79 34.40
C SER A 229 12.51 3.67 35.80
N ALA A 230 11.17 3.67 35.89
CA ALA A 230 10.45 3.52 37.16
C ALA A 230 10.80 2.22 37.92
N LYS A 231 11.34 1.20 37.23
CA LYS A 231 11.79 -0.07 37.80
C LYS A 231 12.82 0.12 38.93
N ILE A 232 13.66 1.15 38.80
CA ILE A 232 14.73 1.46 39.76
C ILE A 232 14.15 1.81 41.15
N PHE A 233 12.94 2.36 41.22
CA PHE A 233 12.28 2.76 42.47
C PHE A 233 11.59 1.60 43.20
N PHE A 234 11.56 0.39 42.63
CA PHE A 234 11.01 -0.82 43.27
C PHE A 234 12.07 -1.66 43.99
N GLY A 235 13.26 -1.10 44.20
CA GLY A 235 14.39 -1.80 44.81
C GLY A 235 15.40 -2.22 43.74
N ALA A 236 16.55 -1.55 43.71
CA ALA A 236 17.64 -1.81 42.79
C ALA A 236 18.97 -1.30 43.37
N ILE A 237 20.07 -1.92 42.97
CA ILE A 237 21.42 -1.40 43.23
C ILE A 237 21.87 -0.65 41.99
N VAL A 238 22.02 0.67 42.10
CA VAL A 238 22.44 1.53 40.99
C VAL A 238 23.90 1.93 41.19
N THR A 239 24.79 1.47 40.33
CA THR A 239 26.18 1.90 40.32
C THR A 239 26.30 3.19 39.52
N VAL A 240 26.74 4.26 40.16
CA VAL A 240 27.01 5.56 39.55
C VAL A 240 28.51 5.86 39.54
N GLU A 241 28.98 6.52 38.49
CA GLU A 241 30.30 7.14 38.45
C GLU A 241 30.17 8.62 38.86
N ARG A 242 30.83 8.98 39.95
CA ARG A 242 30.92 10.34 40.49
C ARG A 242 32.39 10.72 40.56
N GLU A 243 32.79 11.77 39.85
CA GLU A 243 34.18 12.26 39.81
C GLU A 243 35.23 11.17 39.49
N GLY A 244 34.86 10.20 38.63
CA GLY A 244 35.73 9.08 38.24
C GLY A 244 35.80 7.92 39.24
N LYS A 245 34.97 7.93 40.29
CA LYS A 245 34.82 6.83 41.25
C LYS A 245 33.46 6.15 41.09
N LEU A 246 33.45 4.82 41.09
CA LEU A 246 32.24 4.03 41.09
C LEU A 246 31.68 3.93 42.52
N MET A 247 30.39 4.22 42.66
CA MET A 247 29.64 4.20 43.91
C MET A 247 28.34 3.44 43.72
N ASP A 248 28.00 2.55 44.64
CA ASP A 248 26.72 1.85 44.63
C ASP A 248 25.70 2.56 45.50
N ILE A 249 24.57 2.92 44.91
CA ILE A 249 23.41 3.49 45.58
C ILE A 249 22.37 2.38 45.73
N VAL A 250 22.10 1.99 46.97
CA VAL A 250 21.09 0.98 47.29
C VAL A 250 19.74 1.66 47.44
N ILE A 251 18.83 1.35 46.52
CA ILE A 251 17.46 1.87 46.57
C ILE A 251 16.60 0.83 47.25
N ALA A 252 15.88 1.24 48.30
CA ALA A 252 14.99 0.36 49.03
C ALA A 252 13.71 0.05 48.23
N GLU A 253 13.11 -1.12 48.46
CA GLU A 253 11.89 -1.55 47.76
C GLU A 253 10.70 -0.61 47.96
N ASN A 254 10.71 0.21 49.01
CA ASN A 254 9.67 1.21 49.32
C ASN A 254 9.96 2.61 48.75
N ALA A 255 11.01 2.77 47.95
CA ALA A 255 11.40 4.06 47.38
C ALA A 255 10.36 4.64 46.41
N TYR A 256 9.45 3.81 45.85
CA TYR A 256 8.34 4.28 45.02
C TYR A 256 7.39 5.25 45.75
N ASN A 257 7.36 5.23 47.09
CA ASN A 257 6.55 6.20 47.86
C ASN A 257 7.00 7.65 47.62
N LEU A 258 8.27 7.86 47.26
CA LEU A 258 8.81 9.18 46.90
C LEU A 258 8.30 9.71 45.55
N LEU A 259 7.66 8.87 44.73
CA LEU A 259 7.04 9.27 43.46
C LEU A 259 5.54 9.60 43.60
N LEU A 260 4.92 9.27 44.73
CA LEU A 260 3.48 9.41 44.98
C LEU A 260 3.11 10.66 45.80
N CYS A 261 4.11 11.44 46.23
CA CYS A 261 3.95 12.70 46.95
C CYS A 261 4.28 13.88 46.03
#